data_AF-A0A430FNJ8-F1
#
_entry.id   AF-A0A430FNJ8-F1
#
_cell.length_a   1.000
_cell.length_b   1.000
_cell.length_c   1.000
_cell.angle_alpha   90.00
_cell.angle_beta   90.00
_cell.angle_gamma   90.00
#
_symmetry.space_group_name_H-M   'P 1'
#
loop_
_entity.id
_entity.type
_entity.pdbx_description
1 polymer ?
#
loop_
_entity_poly.entity_id
_entity_poly.type
_entity_poly.pdbx_seq_one_letter_code
_entity_poly.pdbx_strand_id
1 'polypeptide(L)' 'MDEKTLVSKLAAAQTVDEVVTIAKEAGKELSYEEADELFGHINQTKCEAAELSGDTIEKIAKRVFGI' A
#
# COMPACT_ATOMS: atom_id res chain seq x y z
N MET A 1 -10.86 -5.40 -7.11
CA MET A 1 -9.72 -6.27 -6.71
C MET A 1 -9.97 -6.74 -5.29
N ASP A 2 -9.61 -7.97 -4.93
CA ASP A 2 -9.72 -8.47 -3.55
C ASP A 2 -8.55 -8.01 -2.66
N GLU A 3 -8.74 -8.06 -1.35
CA GLU A 3 -7.76 -7.61 -0.34
C GLU A 3 -6.39 -8.29 -0.50
N LYS A 4 -6.37 -9.62 -0.71
CA LYS A 4 -5.11 -10.38 -0.79
C LYS A 4 -4.32 -10.00 -2.02
N THR A 5 -5.00 -9.83 -3.16
CA THR A 5 -4.37 -9.38 -4.40
C THR A 5 -3.83 -7.96 -4.26
N LEU A 6 -4.59 -7.06 -3.63
CA LEU A 6 -4.14 -5.68 -3.38
C LEU A 6 -2.90 -5.65 -2.49
N VAL A 7 -2.94 -6.35 -1.35
CA VAL A 7 -1.82 -6.43 -0.41
C VAL A 7 -0.58 -7.01 -1.07
N SER A 8 -0.72 -8.09 -1.86
CA SER A 8 0.41 -8.69 -2.57
C SER A 8 1.02 -7.74 -3.61
N LYS A 9 0.21 -6.95 -4.32
CA LYS A 9 0.69 -5.96 -5.29
C LYS A 9 1.39 -4.79 -4.60
N LEU A 10 0.81 -4.25 -3.53
CA LEU A 10 1.42 -3.17 -2.74
C LEU A 10 2.74 -3.62 -2.11
N ALA A 11 2.81 -4.86 -1.62
CA ALA A 11 4.05 -5.45 -1.12
C ALA A 11 5.13 -5.60 -2.20
N ALA A 12 4.74 -5.87 -3.44
CA ALA A 12 5.66 -5.98 -4.57
C ALA A 12 6.06 -4.62 -5.18
N ALA A 13 5.32 -3.55 -4.89
CA ALA A 13 5.57 -2.23 -5.47
C ALA A 13 6.97 -1.70 -5.11
N GLN A 14 7.66 -1.17 -6.12
CA GLN A 14 9.00 -0.60 -6.07
C GLN A 14 9.02 0.91 -6.34
N THR A 15 7.94 1.47 -6.90
CA THR A 15 7.85 2.89 -7.25
C THR A 15 6.50 3.49 -6.90
N VAL A 16 6.45 4.82 -6.75
CA VAL A 16 5.20 5.58 -6.52
C VAL A 16 4.22 5.40 -7.70
N ASP A 17 4.73 5.36 -8.94
CA ASP A 17 3.91 5.12 -10.13
C ASP A 17 3.18 3.77 -10.10
N GLU A 18 3.83 2.73 -9.59
CA GLU A 18 3.20 1.42 -9.40
C GLU A 18 2.09 1.50 -8.34
N VAL A 19 2.30 2.24 -7.25
CA VAL A 19 1.28 2.45 -6.21
C VAL A 19 0.06 3.19 -6.76
N VAL A 20 0.26 4.25 -7.55
CA VAL A 20 -0.83 4.96 -8.25
C VAL A 20 -1.60 4.01 -9.17
N THR A 21 -0.88 3.18 -9.93
CA THR A 21 -1.48 2.21 -10.86
C THR A 21 -2.30 1.16 -10.12
N ILE A 22 -1.75 0.56 -9.06
CA ILE A 22 -2.42 -0.43 -8.21
C ILE A 22 -3.67 0.18 -7.56
N ALA A 23 -3.58 1.41 -7.09
CA ALA A 23 -4.70 2.10 -6.50
C ALA A 23 -5.85 2.31 -7.50
N LYS A 24 -5.50 2.72 -8.72
CA LYS A 24 -6.46 2.88 -9.82
C LYS A 24 -7.15 1.56 -10.18
N GLU A 25 -6.39 0.45 -10.22
CA GLU A 25 -6.95 -0.90 -10.41
C GLU A 25 -7.87 -1.33 -9.25
N ALA A 26 -7.62 -0.83 -8.04
CA ALA A 26 -8.48 -1.04 -6.87
C ALA A 26 -9.75 -0.17 -6.90
N GLY A 27 -9.89 0.74 -7.87
CA GLY A 27 -11.01 1.67 -7.98
C GLY A 27 -10.83 2.94 -7.15
N LYS A 28 -9.61 3.26 -6.73
CA LYS A 28 -9.28 4.48 -5.98
C LYS A 28 -8.26 5.31 -6.74
N GLU A 29 -8.63 6.54 -7.09
CA GLU A 29 -7.67 7.50 -7.62
C GLU A 29 -6.92 8.14 -6.45
N LEU A 30 -5.60 7.93 -6.42
CA LEU A 30 -4.70 8.62 -5.50
C LEU A 30 -3.95 9.69 -6.28
N SER A 31 -3.75 10.84 -5.66
CA SER A 31 -2.75 11.81 -6.11
C SER A 31 -1.33 11.25 -5.92
N TYR A 32 -0.34 11.85 -6.59
CA TYR A 32 1.06 11.47 -6.41
C TYR A 32 1.54 11.66 -4.98
N GLU A 33 1.06 12.69 -4.29
CA GLU A 33 1.39 12.96 -2.88
C GLU A 33 0.83 11.86 -1.97
N GLU A 34 -0.44 11.48 -2.15
CA GLU A 34 -1.06 10.37 -1.40
C GLU A 34 -0.40 9.02 -1.70
N ALA A 35 0.02 8.81 -2.95
CA ALA A 35 0.73 7.60 -3.35
C ALA A 35 2.15 7.54 -2.79
N ASP A 36 2.86 8.68 -2.70
CA ASP A 36 4.18 8.78 -2.07
C ASP A 36 4.09 8.52 -0.57
N GLU A 37 3.11 9.11 0.13
CA GLU A 37 2.84 8.81 1.54
C GLU A 37 2.55 7.32 1.75
N LEU A 38 1.66 6.74 0.93
CA LEU A 38 1.33 5.32 0.97
C LEU A 38 2.55 4.44 0.72
N PHE A 39 3.37 4.78 -0.27
CA PHE A 39 4.61 4.07 -0.59
C PHE A 39 5.62 4.16 0.56
N GLY A 40 5.75 5.32 1.19
CA GLY A 40 6.55 5.53 2.40
C GLY A 40 6.11 4.59 3.54
N HIS A 41 4.80 4.52 3.81
CA HIS A 41 4.25 3.60 4.81
C HIS A 41 4.49 2.13 4.47
N ILE A 42 4.32 1.73 3.21
CA ILE A 42 4.61 0.36 2.75
C ILE A 42 6.09 0.02 2.98
N ASN A 43 7.00 0.91 2.62
CA ASN A 43 8.44 0.67 2.80
C ASN A 43 8.83 0.63 4.28
N GLN A 44 8.21 1.47 5.12
CA GLN A 44 8.36 1.38 6.57
C GLN A 44 7.91 0.01 7.09
N THR A 45 6.78 -0.53 6.58
CA THR A 45 6.31 -1.87 6.96
C THR A 45 7.19 -3.02 6.47
N LYS A 46 8.01 -2.80 5.43
CA LYS A 46 8.97 -3.80 4.91
C LYS A 46 10.29 -3.84 5.71
N CYS A 47 10.64 -2.77 6.41
CA CYS A 47 11.81 -2.77 7.29
C CYS A 47 11.52 -3.59 8.55
N GLU A 48 12.47 -4.46 8.96
CA GLU A 48 12.38 -5.40 10.09
C GLU A 48 11.84 -4.80 11.41
N ALA A 49 11.91 -3.48 11.59
CA ALA A 49 11.35 -2.78 12.75
C ALA A 49 9.80 -2.76 12.81
N ALA A 50 9.11 -2.93 11.69
CA ALA A 50 7.64 -2.90 11.65
C ALA A 50 6.97 -4.19 12.12
N GLU A 51 7.66 -5.34 12.04
CA GLU A 51 7.19 -6.61 12.63
C GLU A 51 6.93 -6.49 14.14
N LEU A 52 7.70 -5.63 14.83
CA LEU A 52 7.52 -5.34 16.26
C LEU A 52 6.37 -4.37 16.56
N SER A 53 5.93 -3.59 15.56
CA SER A 53 4.91 -2.54 15.72
C SER A 53 3.50 -3.01 15.35
N GLY A 54 3.39 -4.18 14.71
CA GLY A 54 2.11 -4.75 14.28
C GLY A 54 1.41 -3.97 13.16
N ASP A 55 2.11 -3.04 12.52
CA ASP A 55 1.64 -2.36 11.32
C ASP A 55 1.90 -3.25 10.11
N THR A 56 0.84 -3.65 9.42
CA THR A 56 0.91 -4.54 8.26
C THR A 56 0.36 -3.85 7.03
N ILE A 57 0.80 -4.29 5.84
CA ILE A 57 0.27 -3.80 4.56
C ILE A 57 -1.25 -4.03 4.48
N GLU A 58 -1.78 -5.07 5.14
CA GLU A 58 -3.23 -5.31 5.25
C GLU A 58 -3.95 -4.18 5.99
N LYS A 59 -3.42 -3.69 7.11
CA LYS A 59 -3.99 -2.55 7.85
C LYS A 59 -3.97 -1.27 7.01
N ILE A 60 -2.89 -1.06 6.27
CA ILE A 60 -2.74 0.07 5.35
C ILE A 60 -3.79 -0.05 4.22
N ALA A 61 -3.91 -1.23 3.61
CA ALA A 61 -4.88 -1.49 2.55
C ALA A 61 -6.31 -1.23 3.03
N LYS A 62 -6.66 -1.71 4.23
CA LYS A 62 -7.97 -1.48 4.85
C LYS A 62 -8.22 -0.01 5.17
N ARG A 63 -7.22 0.71 5.66
CA ARG A 63 -7.33 2.15 5.99
C ARG A 63 -7.50 3.00 4.74
N VAL A 64 -6.74 2.72 3.68
CA VAL A 64 -6.70 3.55 2.47
C VAL A 64 -7.80 3.15 1.50
N PHE A 65 -8.05 1.86 1.30
CA PHE A 65 -8.98 1.38 0.28
C PHE A 65 -10.35 0.96 0.84
N GLY A 66 -10.49 0.81 2.16
CA GLY A 66 -11.76 0.47 2.81
C GLY A 66 -12.25 -0.96 2.53
N ILE A 67 -11.32 -1.84 2.14
CA ILE A 67 -11.56 -3.25 1.81
C ILE A 67 -11.33 -4.11 3.05
#